data_AF-A0A1C2XXF1-F1
#
_entry.id   AF-A0A1C2XXF1-F1
#
_cell.length_a   1.000
_cell.length_b   1.000
_cell.length_c   1.000
_cell.angle_alpha   90.00
_cell.angle_beta   90.00
_cell.angle_gamma   90.00
#
_symmetry.space_group_name_H-M   'P 1'
#
loop_
_entity.id
_entity.type
_entity.pdbx_description
1 polymer ?
#
loop_
_entity_poly.entity_id
_entity_poly.type
_entity_poly.pdbx_seq_one_letter_code
_entity_poly.pdbx_strand_id
1 'polypeptide(L)'
;MEYIATFYSHYGAMRFKKKCIANNLHAVVMPVPRSLSSSCGSCVKYEDHRDFVAPENPDEEIEQIVCIETTGYRQVYKAKGA
;
A
#
# COMPACT_ATOMS: atom_id res chain seq x y z
N MET A 1 -0.08 -13.19 -2.56
CA MET A 1 1.10 -12.31 -2.73
C MET A 1 1.04 -11.25 -1.64
N GLU A 2 2.20 -10.78 -1.17
CA GLU A 2 2.28 -9.69 -0.20
C GLU A 2 2.54 -8.36 -0.90
N TYR A 3 1.87 -7.31 -0.47
CA TYR A 3 1.97 -5.98 -1.03
C TYR A 3 2.18 -4.94 0.08
N ILE A 4 2.80 -3.82 -0.28
CA ILE A 4 2.90 -2.62 0.55
C ILE A 4 2.29 -1.46 -0.23
N ALA A 5 1.29 -0.80 0.36
CA ALA A 5 0.77 0.48 -0.10
C ALA A 5 1.35 1.60 0.76
N THR A 6 1.94 2.64 0.15
CA THR A 6 2.33 3.88 0.86
C THR A 6 1.33 4.98 0.59
N PHE A 7 1.26 5.96 1.48
CA PHE A 7 0.23 6.98 1.50
C PHE A 7 0.83 8.35 1.79
N TYR A 8 0.20 9.40 1.25
CA TYR A 8 0.53 10.79 1.57
C TYR A 8 0.14 11.17 3.01
N SER A 9 -0.81 10.44 3.62
CA SER A 9 -1.25 10.69 4.99
C SER A 9 -1.49 9.40 5.79
N HIS A 10 -1.39 9.53 7.11
CA HIS A 10 -1.77 8.45 8.02
C HIS A 10 -3.27 8.11 7.94
N TYR A 11 -4.11 9.10 7.60
CA TYR A 11 -5.54 8.91 7.44
C TYR A 11 -5.85 7.96 6.26
N GLY A 12 -5.19 8.18 5.11
CA GLY A 12 -5.24 7.28 3.95
C GLY A 12 -4.88 5.84 4.31
N ALA A 13 -3.78 5.65 5.06
CA ALA A 13 -3.34 4.33 5.52
C ALA A 13 -4.39 3.63 6.41
N MET A 14 -5.01 4.36 7.35
CA MET A 14 -6.07 3.80 8.21
C MET A 14 -7.32 3.41 7.43
N ARG A 15 -7.74 4.25 6.48
CA ARG A 15 -8.93 3.99 5.65
C ARG A 15 -8.71 2.77 4.75
N PHE A 16 -7.54 2.67 4.12
CA PHE A 16 -7.17 1.53 3.30
C PHE A 16 -7.14 0.23 4.09
N LYS A 17 -6.54 0.22 5.29
CA LYS A 17 -6.57 -0.96 6.18
C LYS A 17 -8.00 -1.42 6.46
N LYS A 18 -8.92 -0.50 6.77
CA LYS A 18 -10.35 -0.84 6.99
C LYS A 18 -10.97 -1.48 5.75
N LYS A 19 -10.67 -0.96 4.55
CA LYS A 19 -11.14 -1.52 3.27
C LYS A 19 -10.60 -2.93 3.03
N CYS A 20 -9.32 -3.19 3.31
CA CYS A 20 -8.74 -4.53 3.23
C CYS A 20 -9.47 -5.52 4.15
N ILE A 21 -9.66 -5.15 5.42
CA ILE A 21 -10.34 -6.01 6.40
C ILE A 21 -11.79 -6.28 5.97
N ALA A 22 -12.51 -5.28 5.48
CA ALA A 22 -13.87 -5.45 4.96
C ALA A 22 -13.95 -6.40 3.76
N ASN A 23 -12.85 -6.57 3.02
CA ASN A 23 -12.73 -7.51 1.89
C ASN A 23 -12.12 -8.86 2.30
N ASN A 24 -12.04 -9.16 3.60
CA ASN A 24 -11.40 -10.36 4.17
C ASN A 24 -9.92 -10.51 3.79
N LEU A 25 -9.20 -9.39 3.63
CA LEU A 25 -7.75 -9.39 3.45
C LEU A 25 -7.05 -9.16 4.79
N HIS A 26 -5.96 -9.87 5.00
CA HIS A 26 -5.09 -9.60 6.13
C HIS A 26 -4.27 -8.33 5.84
N ALA A 27 -4.38 -7.32 6.70
CA ALA A 27 -3.73 -6.03 6.51
C ALA A 27 -3.27 -5.41 7.84
N VAL A 28 -2.02 -4.94 7.86
CA VAL A 28 -1.39 -4.32 9.02
C VAL A 28 -0.78 -2.97 8.64
N VAL A 29 -0.85 -2.01 9.55
CA VAL A 29 -0.18 -0.72 9.38
C VAL A 29 1.18 -0.80 10.03
N MET A 30 2.20 -0.33 9.33
CA MET A 30 3.58 -0.31 9.80
C MET A 30 4.33 0.91 9.25
N PRO A 31 5.47 1.30 9.85
CA PRO A 31 6.33 2.33 9.27
C PRO A 31 6.74 1.97 7.84
N VAL A 32 6.82 2.95 6.95
CA VAL A 32 7.28 2.73 5.57
C VAL A 32 8.72 2.21 5.59
N PRO A 33 9.04 1.11 4.88
CA PRO A 33 10.41 0.66 4.73
C PRO A 33 11.30 1.75 4.12
N ARG A 34 12.50 1.99 4.68
CA ARG A 34 13.43 3.02 4.19
C ARG A 34 13.81 2.87 2.71
N SER A 35 13.80 1.64 2.20
CA SER A 35 14.05 1.35 0.78
C SER A 35 12.93 1.86 -0.14
N LEU A 36 11.73 2.11 0.38
CA LEU A 36 10.58 2.62 -0.37
C LEU A 36 10.37 4.13 -0.17
N SER A 37 10.69 4.66 1.02
CA SER A 37 10.64 6.09 1.30
C SER A 37 11.57 6.46 2.44
N SER A 38 12.22 7.63 2.33
CA SER A 38 13.00 8.24 3.42
C SER A 38 12.12 9.00 4.43
N SER A 39 10.82 9.15 4.15
CA SER A 39 9.86 9.83 5.03
C SER A 39 9.37 8.91 6.15
N CYS A 40 9.05 9.48 7.33
CA CYS A 40 8.50 8.74 8.48
C CYS A 40 7.02 8.35 8.33
N GLY A 41 6.56 8.12 7.09
CA GLY A 41 5.18 7.81 6.77
C GLY A 41 4.72 6.45 7.29
N SER A 42 3.41 6.23 7.23
CA SER A 42 2.80 4.92 7.50
C SER A 42 2.40 4.25 6.19
N CYS A 43 2.68 2.95 6.10
CA CYS A 43 2.25 2.10 4.99
C CYS A 43 1.32 1.01 5.50
N VAL A 44 0.61 0.36 4.58
CA VAL A 44 -0.18 -0.83 4.86
C VAL A 44 0.47 -2.00 4.14
N LYS A 45 0.87 -3.02 4.91
CA LYS A 45 1.23 -4.32 4.35
C LYS A 45 -0.01 -5.20 4.33
N TYR A 46 -0.31 -5.82 3.19
CA TYR A 46 -1.48 -6.67 3.04
C TYR A 46 -1.23 -7.86 2.12
N GLU A 47 -2.02 -8.92 2.33
CA GLU A 47 -1.99 -10.14 1.51
C GLU A 47 -3.17 -10.13 0.55
N ASP A 48 -2.89 -10.30 -0.75
CA ASP A 48 -3.91 -10.48 -1.77
C ASP A 48 -3.51 -11.59 -2.75
N HIS A 49 -4.48 -12.42 -3.14
CA HIS A 49 -4.32 -13.53 -4.07
C HIS A 49 -4.99 -13.27 -5.42
N ARG A 50 -5.64 -12.11 -5.61
CA ARG A 50 -6.49 -11.82 -6.78
C ARG A 50 -5.83 -10.98 -7.87
N ASP A 51 -4.50 -10.98 -7.99
CA ASP A 51 -3.76 -10.11 -8.93
C ASP A 51 -4.24 -8.64 -8.81
N PHE A 52 -4.00 -8.08 -7.62
CA PHE A 52 -4.46 -6.76 -7.16
C PHE A 52 -4.68 -5.73 -8.29
N VAL A 53 -5.94 -5.35 -8.50
CA VAL A 53 -6.34 -4.28 -9.41
C VAL A 53 -6.03 -2.96 -8.71
N ALA A 54 -5.28 -2.08 -9.38
CA ALA A 54 -5.01 -0.72 -8.90
C ALA A 54 -6.28 -0.07 -8.33
N PRO A 55 -6.16 0.78 -7.28
CA PRO A 55 -7.32 1.43 -6.69
C PRO A 55 -8.13 2.13 -7.79
N GLU A 56 -9.42 1.75 -7.92
CA GLU A 56 -10.32 2.33 -8.94
C GLU A 56 -10.45 3.84 -8.78
N ASN A 57 -10.19 4.36 -7.58
CA ASN A 57 -10.19 5.78 -7.25
C ASN A 57 -8.79 6.25 -6.82
N PRO A 58 -8.11 7.10 -7.60
CA PRO A 58 -6.81 7.67 -7.23
C PRO A 58 -6.88 8.62 -6.01
N ASP A 59 -8.06 9.02 -5.56
CA ASP A 59 -8.28 9.87 -4.37
C ASP A 59 -8.03 9.17 -3.01
N GLU A 60 -7.64 7.90 -2.98
CA GLU A 60 -7.38 7.18 -1.72
C GLU A 60 -6.07 7.59 -1.01
N GLU A 61 -5.45 8.71 -1.41
CA GLU A 61 -4.17 9.22 -0.91
C GLU A 61 -3.01 8.22 -1.05
N ILE A 62 -3.19 7.20 -1.90
CA ILE A 62 -2.17 6.19 -2.17
C ILE A 62 -1.10 6.81 -3.05
N GLU A 63 0.14 6.79 -2.57
CA GLU A 63 1.29 7.29 -3.30
C GLU A 63 1.84 6.22 -4.26
N GLN A 64 2.01 4.99 -3.77
CA GLN A 64 2.47 3.85 -4.56
C GLN A 64 2.05 2.53 -3.92
N ILE A 65 2.03 1.48 -4.73
CA ILE A 65 1.86 0.11 -4.28
C ILE A 65 2.98 -0.72 -4.89
N VAL A 66 3.60 -1.56 -4.07
CA VAL A 66 4.65 -2.49 -4.48
C VAL A 66 4.28 -3.91 -4.06
N CYS A 67 4.62 -4.89 -4.88
CA CYS A 67 4.64 -6.30 -4.51
C CYS A 67 5.97 -6.61 -3.81
N ILE A 68 5.92 -7.37 -2.73
CA ILE A 68 7.10 -7.90 -2.06
C ILE A 68 7.59 -9.12 -2.84
N GLU A 69 8.88 -9.12 -3.21
CA GLU A 69 9.56 -10.22 -3.90
C GLU A 69 10.79 -10.65 -3.09
N THR A 70 11.35 -11.82 -3.39
CA THR A 70 12.50 -12.38 -2.65
C THR A 70 13.70 -11.42 -2.60
N THR A 71 13.90 -10.63 -3.66
CA THR A 71 15.04 -9.71 -3.80
C THR A 71 14.71 -8.25 -3.57
N GLY A 72 13.47 -7.91 -3.18
CA GLY A 72 13.07 -6.52 -2.95
C GLY A 72 11.61 -6.24 -3.23
N TYR A 73 11.35 -5.18 -3.99
CA TYR A 73 10.01 -4.67 -4.24
C TYR A 73 9.81 -4.42 -5.73
N ARG A 74 8.70 -4.91 -6.28
CA ARG A 74 8.26 -4.61 -7.65
C ARG A 74 7.11 -3.62 -7.61
N GLN A 75 7.29 -2.46 -8.23
CA GLN A 75 6.25 -1.45 -8.28
C GLN A 75 5.08 -1.92 -9.15
N VAL A 76 3.87 -1.91 -8.58
CA VAL A 76 2.63 -2.28 -9.29
C VAL A 76 1.76 -1.06 -9.58
N TYR A 77 1.86 -0.01 -8.75
CA TYR A 77 1.15 1.24 -8.94
C TYR A 77 2.00 2.41 -8.42
N LYS A 78 1.88 3.57 -9.07
CA LYS A 78 2.42 4.83 -8.57
C LYS A 78 1.50 5.96 -9.01
N ALA A 79 1.05 6.77 -8.07
CA ALA A 79 0.30 7.97 -8.38
C ALA A 79 1.17 8.92 -9.22
N LYS A 80 0.57 9.51 -10.25
CA LYS A 80 1.15 10.71 -10.88
C LYS A 80 0.98 11.80 -9.82
N GLY A 81 2.08 12.30 -9.28
CA GLY A 81 2.06 13.23 -8.14
C GLY A 81 1.04 14.34 -8.34
N ALA A 82 0.33 14.67 -7.26
CA ALA A 82 -0.51 15.86 -7.17
C ALA A 82 0.32 17.13 -7.45
#